data_AF-A0AAE3E823-F1
#
_entry.id   AF-A0AAE3E823-F1
#
_cell.length_a   1.000
_cell.length_b   1.000
_cell.length_c   1.000
_cell.angle_alpha   90.00
_cell.angle_beta   90.00
_cell.angle_gamma   90.00
#
_symmetry.space_group_name_H-M   'P 1'
#
loop_
_entity.id
_entity.type
_entity.pdbx_description
1 polymer ?
#
loop_
_entity_poly.entity_id
_entity_poly.type
_entity_poly.pdbx_seq_one_letter_code
_entity_poly.pdbx_strand_id
1 'polypeptide(L)'
;MSSEQYQRTVNSLDKEIADLEKKKAAKDKEVATLQGKINTLKKSINSHTSASTLNSKMRQIATHESDQAKKVRIVLISERRLPKNARSVLKPT
;
A
#
# COMPACT_ATOMS: atom_id res chain seq x y z
N MET A 1 -19.10 -2.66 -34.23
CA MET A 1 -19.27 -2.19 -32.84
C MET A 1 -19.86 -0.79 -32.89
N SER A 2 -20.95 -0.54 -32.19
CA SER A 2 -21.61 0.77 -32.17
C SER A 2 -20.92 1.72 -31.17
N SER A 3 -20.93 3.04 -31.43
CA SER A 3 -20.43 4.06 -30.50
C SER A 3 -21.05 3.94 -29.10
N GLU A 4 -22.32 3.58 -29.04
CA GLU A 4 -23.08 3.29 -27.81
C GLU A 4 -22.46 2.16 -26.97
N GLN A 5 -21.94 1.11 -27.61
CA GLN A 5 -21.27 0.00 -26.92
C GLN A 5 -19.92 0.43 -26.36
N TYR A 6 -19.15 1.22 -27.12
CA TYR A 6 -17.89 1.79 -26.61
C TYR A 6 -18.13 2.69 -25.40
N GLN A 7 -19.16 3.54 -25.43
CA GLN A 7 -19.50 4.39 -24.29
C GLN A 7 -19.84 3.58 -23.04
N ARG A 8 -20.59 2.49 -23.18
CA ARG A 8 -20.90 1.59 -22.05
C ARG A 8 -19.64 0.93 -21.49
N THR A 9 -18.72 0.49 -22.36
CA THR A 9 -17.45 -0.09 -21.93
C THR A 9 -16.60 0.92 -21.18
N VAL A 10 -16.45 2.15 -21.69
CA VAL A 10 -15.70 3.23 -21.02
C VAL A 10 -16.29 3.52 -19.64
N ASN A 11 -17.62 3.71 -19.54
CA ASN A 11 -18.28 3.98 -18.26
C ASN A 11 -18.10 2.84 -17.25
N SER A 12 -18.03 1.59 -17.71
CA SER A 12 -17.76 0.43 -16.86
C SER A 12 -16.31 0.41 -16.37
N LEU A 13 -15.36 0.73 -17.24
CA LEU A 13 -13.94 0.82 -16.91
C LEU A 13 -13.69 1.96 -15.92
N ASP A 14 -14.33 3.11 -16.08
CA ASP A 14 -14.21 4.24 -15.14
C ASP A 14 -14.68 3.87 -13.73
N LYS A 15 -15.78 3.12 -13.62
CA LYS A 15 -16.26 2.59 -12.33
C LYS A 15 -15.23 1.64 -11.71
N GLU A 16 -14.66 0.74 -12.51
CA GLU A 16 -13.64 -0.20 -12.03
C GLU A 16 -12.37 0.53 -11.56
N ILE A 17 -11.93 1.55 -12.29
CA ILE A 17 -10.81 2.41 -11.91
C ILE A 17 -11.09 3.09 -10.57
N ALA A 18 -12.25 3.72 -10.41
CA ALA A 18 -12.62 4.39 -9.16
C ALA A 18 -12.64 3.44 -7.96
N ASP A 19 -13.11 2.20 -8.15
CA ASP A 19 -13.12 1.19 -7.10
C ASP A 19 -11.70 0.68 -6.76
N LEU A 20 -10.84 0.53 -7.77
CA LEU A 20 -9.44 0.17 -7.57
C LEU A 20 -8.66 1.26 -6.85
N GLU A 21 -8.90 2.53 -7.16
CA GLU A 21 -8.30 3.67 -6.46
C GLU A 21 -8.70 3.73 -4.99
N LYS A 22 -9.99 3.52 -4.68
CA LYS A 22 -10.47 3.44 -3.29
C LYS A 22 -9.79 2.29 -2.53
N LYS A 23 -9.66 1.12 -3.15
CA LYS A 23 -8.96 -0.04 -2.57
C LYS A 23 -7.50 0.28 -2.31
N LYS A 24 -6.81 0.93 -3.25
CA LYS A 24 -5.42 1.36 -3.08
C LYS A 24 -5.27 2.32 -1.91
N ALA A 25 -6.10 3.37 -1.86
CA ALA A 25 -6.08 4.34 -0.76
C ALA A 25 -6.31 3.70 0.61
N ALA A 26 -7.19 2.69 0.70
CA ALA A 26 -7.40 1.93 1.93
C ALA A 26 -6.14 1.15 2.34
N LYS A 27 -5.47 0.50 1.38
CA LYS A 27 -4.21 -0.22 1.63
C LYS A 27 -3.07 0.70 2.04
N ASP A 28 -2.96 1.88 1.45
CA ASP A 28 -1.94 2.87 1.81
C ASP A 28 -2.15 3.39 3.24
N LYS A 29 -3.41 3.63 3.64
CA LYS A 29 -3.75 3.97 5.04
C LYS A 29 -3.36 2.86 6.03
N GLU A 30 -3.59 1.59 5.67
CA GLU A 30 -3.17 0.45 6.50
C GLU A 30 -1.63 0.40 6.67
N VAL A 31 -0.89 0.65 5.58
CA VAL A 31 0.59 0.70 5.61
C VAL A 31 1.09 1.83 6.49
N ALA A 32 0.50 3.03 6.36
CA ALA A 32 0.83 4.17 7.21
C ALA A 32 0.54 3.90 8.70
N THR A 33 -0.57 3.22 8.99
CA THR A 33 -0.93 2.83 10.36
C THR A 33 0.08 1.85 10.95
N LEU A 34 0.50 0.83 10.19
CA LEU A 34 1.52 -0.12 10.61
C LEU A 34 2.88 0.57 10.85
N GLN A 35 3.27 1.50 9.96
CA GLN A 35 4.47 2.30 10.15
C GLN A 35 4.41 3.14 11.42
N GLY A 36 3.26 3.76 11.71
CA GLY A 36 3.03 4.51 12.95
C GLY A 36 3.24 3.64 14.19
N LYS A 37 2.68 2.43 14.20
CA LYS A 37 2.86 1.46 15.31
C LYS A 37 4.32 1.07 15.48
N ILE A 38 5.04 0.78 14.39
CA ILE A 38 6.48 0.48 14.43
C ILE A 38 7.26 1.65 15.04
N ASN A 39 6.99 2.87 14.60
CA ASN A 39 7.67 4.06 15.10
C ASN A 39 7.40 4.29 16.59
N THR A 40 6.17 4.10 17.04
CA THR A 40 5.81 4.19 18.47
C THR A 40 6.51 3.10 19.29
N LEU A 41 6.53 1.86 18.80
CA LEU A 41 7.26 0.77 19.46
C LEU A 41 8.76 1.06 19.56
N LYS A 42 9.38 1.52 18.47
CA LYS A 42 10.79 1.92 18.43
C LYS A 42 11.08 3.06 19.43
N LYS A 43 10.24 4.10 19.47
CA LYS A 43 10.38 5.21 20.45
C LYS A 43 10.21 4.77 21.90
N SER A 44 9.39 3.75 22.14
CA SER A 44 9.17 3.22 23.49
C SER A 44 10.33 2.36 24.02
N ILE A 45 11.29 2.00 23.17
CA ILE A 45 12.53 1.34 23.58
C ILE A 45 13.48 2.44 24.01
N ASN A 46 13.74 2.52 25.30
CA ASN A 46 14.65 3.48 25.92
C ASN A 46 15.70 2.73 26.76
N SER A 47 16.66 3.47 27.33
CA SER A 47 17.75 2.90 28.15
C SER A 47 17.30 2.12 29.38
N HIS A 48 16.05 2.30 29.83
CA HIS A 48 15.47 1.61 30.99
C HIS A 48 14.61 0.40 30.60
N THR A 49 14.52 0.09 29.30
CA THR A 49 13.76 -1.06 28.83
C THR A 49 14.53 -2.33 29.14
N SER A 50 13.93 -3.24 29.91
CA SER A 50 14.54 -4.53 30.25
C SER A 50 14.78 -5.37 28.99
N ALA A 51 15.76 -6.26 29.04
CA ALA A 51 16.10 -7.14 27.92
C ALA A 51 14.92 -8.02 27.46
N SER A 52 14.08 -8.48 28.40
CA SER A 52 12.88 -9.25 28.09
C SER A 52 11.81 -8.42 27.36
N THR A 53 11.58 -7.19 27.82
CA THR A 53 10.66 -6.26 27.15
C THR A 53 11.19 -5.82 25.78
N LEU A 54 12.50 -5.58 25.66
CA LEU A 54 13.16 -5.25 24.39
C LEU A 54 12.95 -6.37 23.37
N ASN A 55 13.21 -7.62 23.75
CA ASN A 55 13.02 -8.78 22.87
C ASN A 55 11.56 -8.91 22.40
N SER A 56 10.60 -8.73 23.30
CA SER A 56 9.18 -8.75 22.96
C SER A 56 8.81 -7.64 21.98
N LYS A 57 9.26 -6.41 22.21
CA LYS A 57 9.02 -5.27 21.31
C LYS A 57 9.70 -5.45 19.96
N MET A 58 10.92 -6.00 19.93
CA MET A 58 11.63 -6.30 18.69
C MET A 58 10.91 -7.35 17.85
N ARG A 59 10.37 -8.41 18.47
CA ARG A 59 9.52 -9.38 17.76
C ARG A 59 8.28 -8.73 17.17
N GLN A 60 7.61 -7.84 17.92
CA GLN A 60 6.43 -7.11 17.41
C GLN A 60 6.80 -6.21 16.22
N ILE A 61 7.93 -5.49 16.30
CA ILE A 61 8.45 -4.68 15.19
C ILE A 61 8.69 -5.54 13.96
N ALA A 62 9.38 -6.68 14.10
CA ALA A 62 9.67 -7.58 12.98
C ALA A 62 8.38 -8.13 12.33
N THR A 63 7.37 -8.47 13.13
CA THR A 63 6.06 -8.90 12.62
C THR A 63 5.37 -7.78 11.84
N HIS A 64 5.32 -6.56 12.39
CA HIS A 64 4.71 -5.43 11.73
C HIS A 64 5.45 -5.02 10.45
N GLU A 65 6.79 -5.08 10.44
CA GLU A 65 7.62 -4.83 9.26
C GLU A 65 7.37 -5.88 8.17
N SER A 66 7.23 -7.16 8.55
CA SER A 66 6.87 -8.24 7.62
C SER A 66 5.47 -8.03 7.00
N ASP A 67 4.49 -7.67 7.81
CA ASP A 67 3.12 -7.40 7.34
C ASP A 67 3.06 -6.17 6.44
N GLN A 68 3.82 -5.12 6.79
CA GLN A 68 3.97 -3.94 5.95
C GLN A 68 4.60 -4.29 4.61
N ALA A 69 5.70 -5.07 4.60
CA ALA A 69 6.40 -5.48 3.39
C ALA A 69 5.51 -6.32 2.45
N LYS A 70 4.70 -7.24 3.01
CA LYS A 70 3.72 -8.01 2.23
C LYS A 70 2.68 -7.10 1.58
N LYS A 71 2.12 -6.14 2.33
CA LYS A 71 1.11 -5.20 1.82
C LYS A 71 1.69 -4.29 0.73
N VAL A 72 2.87 -3.73 0.95
CA VAL A 72 3.59 -2.91 -0.04
C VAL A 72 3.88 -3.73 -1.31
N ARG A 73 4.32 -4.99 -1.16
CA ARG A 73 4.56 -5.87 -2.31
C ARG A 73 3.28 -6.14 -3.12
N ILE A 74 2.14 -6.35 -2.46
CA ILE A 74 0.85 -6.52 -3.13
C ILE A 74 0.50 -5.26 -3.92
N VAL A 75 0.61 -4.08 -3.29
CA VAL A 75 0.34 -2.78 -3.95
C VAL A 75 1.23 -2.59 -5.18
N LEU A 76 2.54 -2.84 -5.05
CA LEU A 76 3.50 -2.73 -6.15
C LEU A 76 3.21 -3.71 -7.30
N ILE A 77 2.77 -4.94 -7.00
CA ILE A 77 2.41 -5.92 -8.04
C ILE A 77 1.17 -5.46 -8.81
N SER A 78 0.16 -4.89 -8.13
CA SER A 78 -1.00 -4.30 -8.79
C SER A 78 -0.62 -3.10 -9.68
N GLU A 79 0.30 -2.23 -9.23
CA GLU A 79 0.76 -1.10 -10.06
C GLU A 79 1.61 -1.52 -11.27
N ARG A 80 2.39 -2.61 -11.14
CA ARG A 80 3.21 -3.14 -12.25
C ARG A 80 2.40 -3.89 -13.32
N ARG A 81 1.12 -4.16 -13.08
CA ARG A 81 0.20 -4.76 -14.07
C ARG A 81 -0.44 -3.75 -15.02
N LEU A 82 -0.16 -2.46 -14.88
CA LEU A 82 -0.53 -1.47 -15.89
C LEU A 82 0.35 -1.64 -17.15
N PRO A 83 -0.24 -1.69 -18.36
CA PRO A 83 0.53 -1.84 -19.59
C PRO A 83 1.51 -0.68 -19.76
N LYS A 84 2.73 -0.99 -20.23
CA LYS A 84 3.86 -0.05 -20.36
C LYS A 84 3.55 1.23 -21.15
N ASN A 85 2.48 1.25 -21.96
CA ASN A 85 2.02 2.42 -22.72
C ASN A 85 1.53 3.61 -21.85
N ALA A 86 1.22 3.43 -20.57
CA ALA A 86 0.77 4.53 -19.69
C ALA A 86 1.91 5.26 -18.95
N ARG A 87 3.16 4.77 -19.04
CA ARG A 87 4.32 5.36 -18.33
C ARG A 87 4.95 6.57 -19.02
N SER A 88 4.67 6.81 -20.30
CA SER A 88 5.28 7.91 -21.06
C SER A 88 4.58 9.26 -20.90
N VAL A 89 3.35 9.30 -20.39
CA VAL A 89 2.55 10.54 -20.22
C VAL A 89 2.72 11.22 -18.86
N LEU A 90 3.49 10.63 -17.93
CA LEU A 90 3.65 11.14 -16.55
C LEU A 90 5.08 11.61 -16.22
N LYS A 91 5.95 11.77 -17.21
CA LYS A 91 7.23 12.45 -16.97
C LYS A 91 7.03 13.96 -17.20
N PRO A 92 7.26 14.82 -16.19
CA PRO A 92 7.39 16.25 -16.43
C PRO A 92 8.60 16.46 -17.33
N THR A 93 8.42 17.28 -18.37
CA THR A 93 9.51 17.90 -19.13
C THR A 93 10.36 18.77 -18.23
#